data_AF-A0A5N8UQU8-F1
#
_entry.id   AF-A0A5N8UQU8-F1
#
_cell.length_a   1.000
_cell.length_b   1.000
_cell.length_c   1.000
_cell.angle_alpha   90.00
_cell.angle_beta   90.00
_cell.angle_gamma   90.00
#
_symmetry.space_group_name_H-M   'P 1'
#
loop_
_entity.id
_entity.type
_entity.pdbx_description
1 polymer ?
#
loop_
_entity_poly.entity_id
_entity_poly.type
_entity_poly.pdbx_seq_one_letter_code
_entity_poly.pdbx_strand_id
1 'polypeptide(L)'
;MNKVKYAGLLVASALPLVVYICVFNEGFSQSSSDWADFGSYVGGVYGALGFIAVVFTLYINGKQSMKSEQDQVFYKSMDLFASRTNNFEVESDLTLYKGVKAVKIIVEDMQQELKKQCIKNARHLLCLRPSEISPTHYLKIIEAYCNDNYDKDLYDFVLKGVHTALSDDKTYEERWEQIKFYIQSSGHESDLMQNALFALGSVWFYKVSFEDRQSMFHSVIQEINHSHGNFIDGYVKNLEFISAFINQAENKELYVKFIKSQLSNYEMVVIYHYAMGSDNSDIYKTIVALGLAEVTTAETRALLVDFPSTDEIKSDFDNLKES
;
A
#
# COMPACT_ATOMS: atom_id res chain seq x y z
N MET A 1 5.98 -35.51 -19.94
CA MET A 1 6.40 -36.06 -18.64
C MET A 1 5.38 -37.02 -18.01
N ASN A 2 4.07 -36.87 -18.23
CA ASN A 2 3.04 -37.74 -17.62
C ASN A 2 2.91 -39.15 -18.24
N LYS A 3 3.05 -39.31 -19.56
CA LYS A 3 2.86 -40.61 -20.25
C LYS A 3 3.85 -41.71 -19.84
N VAL A 4 5.10 -41.33 -19.54
CA VAL A 4 6.17 -42.27 -19.13
C VAL A 4 5.93 -42.79 -17.70
N LYS A 5 5.37 -41.96 -16.81
CA LYS A 5 5.01 -42.37 -15.44
C LYS A 5 3.86 -43.39 -15.44
N TYR A 6 2.84 -43.19 -16.27
CA TYR A 6 1.71 -44.13 -16.39
C TYR A 6 2.10 -45.47 -17.04
N ALA A 7 3.02 -45.44 -18.03
CA ALA A 7 3.55 -46.66 -18.63
C ALA A 7 4.36 -47.51 -17.63
N GLY A 8 5.17 -46.89 -16.78
CA GLY A 8 5.92 -47.60 -15.73
C GLY A 8 5.03 -48.28 -14.69
N LEU A 9 3.91 -47.64 -14.33
CA LEU A 9 2.93 -48.18 -13.37
C LEU A 9 2.17 -49.39 -13.93
N LEU A 10 1.81 -49.35 -15.22
CA LEU A 10 1.20 -50.47 -15.94
C LEU A 10 2.13 -51.69 -16.01
N VAL A 11 3.41 -51.47 -16.32
CA VAL A 11 4.42 -52.54 -16.37
C VAL A 11 4.66 -53.15 -14.99
N ALA A 12 4.73 -52.32 -13.93
CA ALA A 12 4.87 -52.78 -12.55
C ALA A 12 3.65 -53.59 -12.07
N SER A 13 2.44 -53.23 -12.49
CA SER A 13 1.24 -54.01 -12.20
C SER A 13 1.16 -55.34 -12.97
N ALA A 14 1.78 -55.46 -14.15
CA ALA A 14 1.78 -56.71 -14.90
C ALA A 14 2.82 -57.75 -14.41
N LEU A 15 3.83 -57.31 -13.66
CA LEU A 15 4.96 -58.13 -13.20
C LEU A 15 4.55 -59.40 -12.42
N PRO A 16 3.58 -59.38 -11.49
CA PRO A 16 3.13 -60.58 -10.77
C PRO A 16 2.49 -61.63 -11.69
N LEU A 17 1.82 -61.19 -12.77
CA LEU A 17 1.22 -62.07 -13.79
C LEU A 17 2.31 -62.71 -14.67
N VAL A 18 3.37 -61.96 -14.98
CA VAL A 18 4.52 -62.49 -15.72
C VAL A 18 5.27 -63.53 -14.89
N VAL A 19 5.47 -63.29 -13.59
CA VAL A 19 6.08 -64.26 -12.67
C VAL A 19 5.26 -65.54 -12.58
N TYR A 20 3.92 -65.44 -12.53
CA TYR A 20 3.03 -66.60 -12.58
C TYR A 20 3.23 -67.45 -13.85
N ILE A 21 3.21 -66.82 -15.03
CA ILE A 21 3.38 -67.52 -16.30
C ILE A 21 4.75 -68.21 -16.38
N CYS A 22 5.80 -67.60 -15.84
CA CYS A 22 7.15 -68.16 -15.82
C CYS A 22 7.31 -69.35 -14.86
N VAL A 23 6.55 -69.38 -13.74
CA VAL A 23 6.64 -70.46 -12.75
C VAL A 23 5.80 -71.68 -13.14
N PHE A 24 4.66 -71.48 -13.81
CA PHE A 24 3.69 -72.54 -14.07
C PHE A 24 3.70 -73.13 -15.51
N ASN A 25 4.72 -72.83 -16.33
CA ASN A 25 4.96 -73.45 -17.65
C ASN A 25 3.68 -73.70 -18.48
N GLU A 26 3.02 -72.61 -18.88
CA GLU A 26 1.94 -72.55 -19.89
C GLU A 26 0.63 -73.31 -19.59
N GLY A 27 0.45 -73.89 -18.41
CA GLY A 27 -0.79 -74.55 -18.00
C GLY A 27 -1.45 -73.93 -16.76
N PHE A 28 -2.79 -73.98 -16.68
CA PHE A 28 -3.49 -73.73 -15.42
C PHE A 28 -3.23 -74.90 -14.45
N SER A 29 -2.77 -74.60 -13.24
CA SER A 29 -2.60 -75.66 -12.23
C SER A 29 -3.94 -76.33 -11.93
N GLN A 30 -3.92 -77.67 -11.89
CA GLN A 30 -5.06 -78.52 -11.49
C GLN A 30 -5.13 -78.68 -9.96
N SER A 31 -4.13 -78.16 -9.23
CA SER A 31 -4.04 -78.20 -7.77
C SER A 31 -4.74 -76.98 -7.17
N SER A 32 -5.72 -77.23 -6.30
CA SER A 32 -6.36 -76.17 -5.50
C SER A 32 -5.36 -75.44 -4.59
N SER A 33 -4.30 -76.14 -4.15
CA SER A 33 -3.25 -75.58 -3.29
C SER A 33 -2.44 -74.50 -4.01
N ASP A 34 -2.10 -74.72 -5.28
CA ASP A 34 -1.28 -73.79 -6.06
C ASP A 34 -2.02 -72.48 -6.33
N TRP A 35 -3.35 -72.57 -6.49
CA TRP A 35 -4.22 -71.40 -6.60
C TRP A 35 -4.31 -70.62 -5.30
N ALA A 36 -4.32 -71.31 -4.15
CA ALA A 36 -4.28 -70.65 -2.85
C ALA A 36 -2.95 -69.91 -2.63
N ASP A 37 -1.81 -70.54 -2.95
CA ASP A 37 -0.48 -69.95 -2.82
C ASP A 37 -0.29 -68.75 -3.75
N PHE A 38 -0.75 -68.86 -5.01
CA PHE A 38 -0.75 -67.73 -5.95
C PHE A 38 -1.65 -66.59 -5.47
N GLY A 39 -2.85 -66.91 -4.97
CA GLY A 39 -3.78 -65.94 -4.39
C GLY A 39 -3.18 -65.20 -3.19
N SER A 40 -2.44 -65.90 -2.33
CA SER A 40 -1.71 -65.29 -1.21
C SER A 40 -0.57 -64.36 -1.68
N TYR A 41 0.20 -64.76 -2.68
CA TYR A 41 1.26 -63.93 -3.26
C TYR A 41 0.71 -62.66 -3.92
N VAL A 42 -0.26 -62.81 -4.83
CA VAL A 42 -0.94 -61.70 -5.51
C VAL A 42 -1.62 -60.80 -4.49
N GLY A 43 -2.37 -61.37 -3.55
CA GLY A 43 -3.04 -60.63 -2.48
C GLY A 43 -2.05 -59.83 -1.63
N GLY A 44 -0.88 -60.38 -1.31
CA GLY A 44 0.18 -59.68 -0.57
C GLY A 44 0.79 -58.52 -1.36
N VAL A 45 1.15 -58.75 -2.63
CA VAL A 45 1.75 -57.71 -3.50
C VAL A 45 0.76 -56.58 -3.78
N TYR A 46 -0.45 -56.90 -4.22
CA TYR A 46 -1.46 -55.89 -4.54
C TYR A 46 -2.06 -55.25 -3.29
N GLY A 47 -2.12 -55.96 -2.16
CA GLY A 47 -2.46 -55.38 -0.86
C GLY A 47 -1.46 -54.31 -0.42
N ALA A 48 -0.16 -54.59 -0.55
CA ALA A 48 0.90 -53.61 -0.27
C ALA A 48 0.87 -52.42 -1.24
N LEU A 49 0.70 -52.66 -2.54
CA LEU A 49 0.57 -51.59 -3.54
C LEU A 49 -0.68 -50.74 -3.30
N GLY A 50 -1.81 -51.36 -2.93
CA GLY A 50 -3.04 -50.69 -2.57
C GLY A 50 -2.85 -49.78 -1.36
N PHE A 51 -2.15 -50.26 -0.33
CA PHE A 51 -1.81 -49.45 0.84
C PHE A 51 -0.94 -48.24 0.47
N ILE A 52 0.10 -48.43 -0.35
CA ILE A 52 0.96 -47.33 -0.83
C ILE A 52 0.13 -46.30 -1.63
N ALA A 53 -0.77 -46.75 -2.50
CA ALA A 53 -1.64 -45.88 -3.27
C ALA A 53 -2.58 -45.05 -2.37
N VAL A 54 -3.12 -45.66 -1.32
CA VAL A 54 -3.95 -44.96 -0.32
C VAL A 54 -3.13 -43.92 0.42
N VAL A 55 -1.95 -44.27 0.93
CA VAL A 55 -1.06 -43.33 1.64
C VAL A 55 -0.69 -42.14 0.75
N PHE A 56 -0.34 -42.42 -0.52
CA PHE A 56 -0.03 -41.37 -1.49
C PHE A 56 -1.23 -40.47 -1.80
N THR A 57 -2.42 -41.05 -1.92
CA THR A 57 -3.66 -40.30 -2.13
C THR A 57 -4.00 -39.41 -0.94
N LEU A 58 -3.86 -39.92 0.29
CA LEU A 58 -4.05 -39.14 1.51
C LEU A 58 -3.06 -37.97 1.60
N TYR A 59 -1.80 -38.19 1.21
CA TYR A 59 -0.80 -37.14 1.16
C TYR A 59 -1.16 -36.02 0.16
N ILE A 60 -1.57 -36.39 -1.07
CA ILE A 60 -2.02 -35.41 -2.08
C ILE A 60 -3.25 -34.65 -1.59
N ASN A 61 -4.25 -35.36 -1.06
CA ASN A 61 -5.47 -34.75 -0.55
C ASN A 61 -5.18 -33.81 0.61
N GLY A 62 -4.27 -34.18 1.52
CA GLY A 62 -3.83 -33.31 2.61
C GLY A 62 -3.20 -32.02 2.08
N LYS A 63 -2.27 -32.12 1.13
CA LYS A 63 -1.65 -30.94 0.50
C LYS A 63 -2.67 -30.05 -0.22
N GLN A 64 -3.59 -30.64 -0.96
CA GLN A 64 -4.63 -29.89 -1.68
C GLN A 64 -5.66 -29.26 -0.74
N SER A 65 -5.99 -29.93 0.36
CA SER A 65 -6.87 -29.40 1.40
C SER A 65 -6.28 -28.17 2.07
N MET A 66 -4.99 -28.20 2.44
CA MET A 66 -4.30 -27.04 3.02
C MET A 66 -4.29 -25.84 2.07
N LYS A 67 -4.05 -26.08 0.77
CA LYS A 67 -4.11 -25.03 -0.25
C LYS A 67 -5.51 -24.43 -0.37
N SER A 68 -6.53 -25.28 -0.39
CA SER A 68 -7.94 -24.84 -0.44
C SER A 68 -8.35 -24.05 0.81
N GLU A 69 -7.86 -24.44 1.98
CA GLU A 69 -8.10 -23.73 3.25
C GLU A 69 -7.42 -22.36 3.24
N GLN A 70 -6.18 -22.27 2.75
CA GLN A 70 -5.50 -20.99 2.55
C GLN A 70 -6.28 -20.07 1.60
N ASP A 71 -6.70 -20.57 0.44
CA ASP A 71 -7.53 -19.81 -0.51
C ASP A 71 -8.82 -19.32 0.17
N GLN A 72 -9.50 -20.17 0.94
CA GLN A 72 -10.74 -19.81 1.64
C GLN A 72 -10.52 -18.72 2.70
N VAL A 73 -9.47 -18.83 3.51
CA VAL A 73 -9.12 -17.81 4.51
C VAL A 73 -8.80 -16.48 3.83
N PHE A 74 -8.01 -16.50 2.75
CA PHE A 74 -7.68 -15.31 1.98
C PHE A 74 -8.93 -14.61 1.43
N TYR A 75 -9.78 -15.32 0.68
CA TYR A 75 -10.96 -14.72 0.07
C TYR A 75 -11.96 -14.24 1.12
N LYS A 76 -12.14 -14.96 2.22
CA LYS A 76 -12.98 -14.49 3.33
C LYS A 76 -12.44 -13.21 3.96
N SER A 77 -11.13 -13.09 4.14
CA SER A 77 -10.51 -11.86 4.65
C SER A 77 -10.65 -10.71 3.67
N MET A 78 -10.52 -10.98 2.37
CA MET A 78 -10.79 -9.99 1.32
C MET A 78 -12.25 -9.53 1.30
N ASP A 79 -13.21 -10.44 1.49
CA ASP A 79 -14.63 -10.09 1.58
C ASP A 79 -14.92 -9.20 2.80
N LEU A 80 -14.31 -9.51 3.95
CA LEU A 80 -14.42 -8.68 5.16
C LEU A 80 -13.79 -7.29 4.96
N PHE A 81 -12.66 -7.23 4.26
CA PHE A 81 -11.98 -5.98 3.92
C PHE A 81 -12.82 -5.12 2.97
N ALA A 82 -13.28 -5.70 1.86
CA ALA A 82 -14.15 -5.02 0.89
C ALA A 82 -15.48 -4.60 1.52
N SER A 83 -16.08 -5.45 2.37
CA SER A 83 -17.31 -5.13 3.10
C SER A 83 -17.13 -3.94 4.04
N ARG A 84 -15.99 -3.84 4.73
CA ARG A 84 -15.68 -2.67 5.57
C ARG A 84 -15.64 -1.39 4.74
N THR A 85 -14.95 -1.39 3.60
CA THR A 85 -14.92 -0.25 2.69
C THR A 85 -16.33 0.07 2.18
N ASN A 86 -17.07 -0.90 1.67
CA ASN A 86 -18.40 -0.71 1.07
C ASN A 86 -19.47 -0.24 2.07
N ASN A 87 -19.33 -0.59 3.35
CA ASN A 87 -20.24 -0.17 4.41
C ASN A 87 -19.77 1.09 5.15
N PHE A 88 -18.62 1.65 4.79
CA PHE A 88 -18.16 2.91 5.36
C PHE A 88 -19.01 4.06 4.85
N GLU A 89 -19.43 4.92 5.77
CA GLU A 89 -20.30 6.06 5.53
C GLU A 89 -19.73 7.30 6.22
N VAL A 90 -19.71 8.42 5.51
CA VAL A 90 -19.24 9.72 6.00
C VAL A 90 -20.24 10.78 5.56
N GLU A 91 -20.64 11.63 6.50
CA GLU A 91 -21.44 12.81 6.20
C GLU A 91 -20.51 14.01 5.96
N SER A 92 -20.66 14.66 4.81
CA SER A 92 -19.96 15.90 4.47
C SER A 92 -20.93 16.83 3.73
N ASP A 93 -20.98 18.10 4.13
CA ASP A 93 -21.91 19.10 3.58
C ASP A 93 -23.38 18.63 3.51
N LEU A 94 -23.88 18.03 4.60
CA LEU A 94 -25.24 17.48 4.71
C LEU A 94 -25.55 16.34 3.71
N THR A 95 -24.52 15.79 3.08
CA THR A 95 -24.63 14.69 2.12
C THR A 95 -23.95 13.45 2.68
N LEU A 96 -24.66 12.33 2.67
CA LEU A 96 -24.10 11.04 3.08
C LEU A 96 -23.38 10.38 1.90
N TYR A 97 -22.07 10.18 2.06
CA TYR A 97 -21.24 9.43 1.13
C TYR A 97 -21.04 8.01 1.65
N LYS A 98 -20.97 7.03 0.74
CA LYS A 98 -20.79 5.61 1.08
C LYS A 98 -19.72 4.95 0.23
N GLY A 99 -19.06 3.94 0.78
CA GLY A 99 -18.12 3.10 0.03
C GLY A 99 -16.86 3.85 -0.35
N VAL A 100 -16.36 3.60 -1.56
CA VAL A 100 -15.20 4.29 -2.14
C VAL A 100 -15.38 5.82 -2.16
N LYS A 101 -16.61 6.32 -2.29
CA LYS A 101 -16.87 7.78 -2.23
C LYS A 101 -16.64 8.36 -0.84
N ALA A 102 -16.91 7.60 0.22
CA ALA A 102 -16.59 8.02 1.58
C ALA A 102 -15.07 8.01 1.80
N VAL A 103 -14.35 7.04 1.24
CA VAL A 103 -12.87 7.03 1.27
C VAL A 103 -12.28 8.23 0.51
N LYS A 104 -12.91 8.69 -0.57
CA LYS A 104 -12.52 9.93 -1.25
C LYS A 104 -12.56 11.14 -0.31
N ILE A 105 -13.58 11.25 0.56
CA ILE A 105 -13.65 12.33 1.56
C ILE A 105 -12.46 12.28 2.51
N ILE A 106 -12.05 11.08 2.97
CA ILE A 106 -10.83 10.93 3.79
C ILE A 106 -9.59 11.47 3.04
N VAL A 107 -9.46 11.16 1.75
CA VAL A 107 -8.33 11.65 0.94
C VAL A 107 -8.38 13.18 0.79
N GLU A 108 -9.57 13.76 0.62
CA GLU A 108 -9.74 15.22 0.57
C GLU A 108 -9.37 15.85 1.91
N ASP A 109 -9.79 15.27 3.04
CA ASP A 109 -9.39 15.72 4.37
C ASP A 109 -7.86 15.63 4.57
N MET A 110 -7.23 14.53 4.11
CA MET A 110 -5.78 14.35 4.13
C MET A 110 -5.07 15.45 3.32
N GLN A 111 -5.58 15.76 2.14
CA GLN A 111 -5.02 16.82 1.28
C GLN A 111 -5.16 18.20 1.92
N GLN A 112 -6.29 18.49 2.56
CA GLN A 112 -6.49 19.75 3.27
C GLN A 112 -5.52 19.87 4.45
N GLU A 113 -5.33 18.81 5.23
CA GLU A 113 -4.40 18.85 6.35
C GLU A 113 -2.95 18.97 5.86
N LEU A 114 -2.58 18.24 4.81
CA LEU A 114 -1.25 18.34 4.22
C LEU A 114 -1.00 19.73 3.60
N LYS A 115 -2.03 20.37 3.03
CA LYS A 115 -1.99 21.79 2.60
C LYS A 115 -1.64 22.71 3.78
N LYS A 116 -2.27 22.54 4.94
CA LYS A 116 -1.94 23.33 6.14
C LYS A 116 -0.48 23.14 6.56
N GLN A 117 0.01 21.89 6.55
CA GLN A 117 1.41 21.60 6.86
C GLN A 117 2.36 22.25 5.85
N CYS A 118 2.04 22.20 4.55
CA CYS A 118 2.83 22.86 3.51
C CYS A 118 2.88 24.38 3.70
N ILE A 119 1.74 25.01 4.03
CA ILE A 119 1.69 26.44 4.34
C ILE A 119 2.57 26.76 5.55
N LYS A 120 2.45 25.99 6.64
CA LYS A 120 3.30 26.17 7.83
C LYS A 120 4.79 26.08 7.49
N ASN A 121 5.18 25.07 6.70
CA ASN A 121 6.55 24.89 6.25
C ASN A 121 7.02 26.04 5.35
N ALA A 122 6.17 26.55 4.46
CA ALA A 122 6.49 27.70 3.62
C ALA A 122 6.84 28.95 4.45
N ARG A 123 6.13 29.18 5.57
CA ARG A 123 6.44 30.28 6.50
C ARG A 123 7.80 30.09 7.17
N HIS A 124 8.12 28.86 7.59
CA HIS A 124 9.43 28.53 8.14
C HIS A 124 10.54 28.73 7.10
N LEU A 125 10.32 28.28 5.88
CA LEU A 125 11.26 28.40 4.77
C LEU A 125 11.58 29.86 4.42
N LEU A 126 10.56 30.73 4.39
CA LEU A 126 10.74 32.18 4.18
C LEU A 126 11.72 32.78 5.19
N CYS A 127 11.68 32.32 6.44
CA CYS A 127 12.54 32.84 7.49
C CYS A 127 13.91 32.15 7.52
N LEU A 128 13.97 30.85 7.25
CA LEU A 128 15.19 30.05 7.35
C LEU A 128 16.13 30.27 6.16
N ARG A 129 15.60 30.30 4.94
CA ARG A 129 16.38 30.33 3.68
C ARG A 129 15.76 31.25 2.63
N PRO A 130 15.59 32.55 2.91
CA PRO A 130 14.94 33.48 1.98
C PRO A 130 15.66 33.55 0.62
N SER A 131 16.99 33.50 0.62
CA SER A 131 17.79 33.57 -0.61
C SER A 131 17.63 32.36 -1.55
N GLU A 132 17.13 31.22 -1.06
CA GLU A 132 16.87 30.02 -1.88
C GLU A 132 15.49 30.03 -2.54
N ILE A 133 14.63 31.00 -2.19
CA ILE A 133 13.27 31.08 -2.71
C ILE A 133 13.28 31.77 -4.08
N SER A 134 12.69 31.08 -5.07
CA SER A 134 12.57 31.62 -6.43
C SER A 134 11.78 32.93 -6.44
N PRO A 135 12.19 33.94 -7.24
CA PRO A 135 11.45 35.20 -7.41
C PRO A 135 9.97 34.99 -7.69
N THR A 136 9.60 33.97 -8.46
CA THR A 136 8.19 33.67 -8.78
C THR A 136 7.32 33.46 -7.54
N HIS A 137 7.85 32.86 -6.46
CA HIS A 137 7.08 32.66 -5.23
C HIS A 137 6.93 33.97 -4.45
N TYR A 138 7.95 34.84 -4.46
CA TYR A 138 7.82 36.18 -3.91
C TYR A 138 6.77 36.99 -4.64
N LEU A 139 6.74 36.94 -5.97
CA LEU A 139 5.71 37.62 -6.77
C LEU A 139 4.30 37.16 -6.37
N LYS A 140 4.08 35.84 -6.21
CA LYS A 140 2.78 35.30 -5.75
C LYS A 140 2.36 35.82 -4.37
N ILE A 141 3.31 35.95 -3.44
CA ILE A 141 3.03 36.51 -2.10
C ILE A 141 2.64 37.98 -2.20
N ILE A 142 3.33 38.75 -3.05
CA ILE A 142 3.05 40.17 -3.26
C ILE A 142 1.69 40.37 -3.94
N GLU A 143 1.38 39.58 -4.98
CA GLU A 143 0.09 39.56 -5.67
C GLU A 143 -1.05 39.26 -4.70
N ALA A 144 -0.87 38.23 -3.86
CA ALA A 144 -1.83 37.87 -2.82
C ALA A 144 -2.02 38.98 -1.78
N TYR A 145 -0.95 39.68 -1.39
CA TYR A 145 -1.06 40.83 -0.48
C TYR A 145 -1.82 42.00 -1.11
N CYS A 146 -1.61 42.24 -2.40
CA CYS A 146 -2.27 43.31 -3.14
C CYS A 146 -3.70 42.96 -3.60
N ASN A 147 -4.20 41.76 -3.29
CA ASN A 147 -5.50 41.23 -3.75
C ASN A 147 -5.67 41.33 -5.28
N ASP A 148 -4.62 41.00 -6.04
CA ASP A 148 -4.58 41.12 -7.51
C ASP A 148 -4.83 42.54 -8.07
N ASN A 149 -4.85 43.56 -7.20
CA ASN A 149 -4.95 44.95 -7.63
C ASN A 149 -3.57 45.47 -8.02
N TYR A 150 -3.34 45.60 -9.32
CA TYR A 150 -2.06 46.05 -9.85
C TYR A 150 -1.92 47.57 -9.75
N ASP A 151 -1.54 48.04 -8.57
CA ASP A 151 -0.97 49.36 -8.36
C ASP A 151 0.56 49.22 -8.27
N LYS A 152 1.27 49.83 -9.22
CA LYS A 152 2.73 49.73 -9.33
C LYS A 152 3.44 50.29 -8.10
N ASP A 153 2.93 51.37 -7.53
CA ASP A 153 3.57 52.01 -6.37
C ASP A 153 3.40 51.14 -5.12
N LEU A 154 2.22 50.52 -4.96
CA LEU A 154 1.97 49.53 -3.91
C LEU A 154 2.88 48.30 -4.10
N TYR A 155 3.00 47.82 -5.33
CA TYR A 155 3.81 46.64 -5.67
C TYR A 155 5.29 46.85 -5.30
N ASP A 156 5.88 47.96 -5.73
CA ASP A 156 7.28 48.30 -5.45
C ASP A 156 7.52 48.51 -3.95
N PHE A 157 6.55 49.11 -3.24
CA PHE A 157 6.59 49.25 -1.79
C PHE A 157 6.61 47.89 -1.08
N VAL A 158 5.70 46.99 -1.44
CA VAL A 158 5.57 45.65 -0.82
C VAL A 158 6.79 44.79 -1.14
N LEU A 159 7.26 44.79 -2.39
CA LEU A 159 8.45 44.05 -2.80
C LEU A 159 9.68 44.46 -1.98
N LYS A 160 9.93 45.77 -1.87
CA LYS A 160 11.02 46.31 -1.05
C LYS A 160 10.84 45.98 0.42
N GLY A 161 9.61 46.03 0.91
CA GLY A 161 9.23 45.68 2.26
C GLY A 161 9.53 44.23 2.61
N VAL A 162 9.13 43.28 1.75
CA VAL A 162 9.39 41.84 1.89
C VAL A 162 10.88 41.54 1.84
N HIS A 163 11.63 42.10 0.88
CA HIS A 163 13.09 41.92 0.82
C HIS A 163 13.79 42.46 2.07
N THR A 164 13.35 43.61 2.57
CA THR A 164 13.88 44.16 3.81
C THR A 164 13.55 43.25 4.99
N ALA A 165 12.32 42.77 5.10
CA ALA A 165 11.88 41.89 6.18
C ALA A 165 12.67 40.57 6.22
N LEU A 166 13.03 40.03 5.06
CA LEU A 166 13.71 38.75 4.89
C LEU A 166 15.23 38.87 4.66
N SER A 167 15.82 40.01 5.03
CA SER A 167 17.24 40.25 4.83
C SER A 167 18.13 39.23 5.57
N ASP A 168 19.24 38.84 4.92
CA ASP A 168 20.12 37.77 5.40
C ASP A 168 20.86 38.12 6.71
N ASP A 169 20.96 39.40 7.04
CA ASP A 169 21.56 39.91 8.29
C ASP A 169 20.66 39.76 9.52
N LYS A 170 19.38 39.42 9.34
CA LYS A 170 18.40 39.24 10.42
C LYS A 170 18.37 37.82 10.96
N THR A 171 18.06 37.69 12.25
CA THR A 171 17.77 36.40 12.87
C THR A 171 16.42 35.83 12.40
N TYR A 172 16.21 34.53 12.62
CA TYR A 172 14.96 33.87 12.29
C TYR A 172 13.74 34.58 12.93
N GLU A 173 13.83 34.95 14.21
CA GLU A 173 12.69 35.57 14.92
C GLU A 173 12.40 36.99 14.43
N GLU A 174 13.43 37.76 14.09
CA GLU A 174 13.26 39.08 13.49
C GLU A 174 12.60 38.99 12.12
N ARG A 175 13.01 38.02 11.29
CA ARG A 175 12.37 37.75 9.99
C ARG A 175 10.91 37.31 10.19
N TRP A 176 10.65 36.43 11.15
CA TRP A 176 9.32 35.93 11.47
C TRP A 176 8.37 37.06 11.89
N GLU A 177 8.76 37.91 12.83
CA GLU A 177 7.90 39.01 13.28
C GLU A 177 7.62 40.02 12.17
N GLN A 178 8.61 40.29 11.31
CA GLN A 178 8.45 41.26 10.22
C GLN A 178 7.65 40.70 9.04
N ILE A 179 7.84 39.42 8.68
CA ILE A 179 7.15 38.83 7.53
C ILE A 179 5.64 38.70 7.79
N LYS A 180 5.21 38.51 9.04
CA LYS A 180 3.78 38.47 9.43
C LYS A 180 2.98 39.67 8.94
N PHE A 181 3.61 40.84 8.81
CA PHE A 181 2.92 42.01 8.26
C PHE A 181 2.43 41.76 6.82
N TYR A 182 3.22 41.02 6.03
CA TYR A 182 2.93 40.75 4.62
C TYR A 182 2.16 39.45 4.42
N ILE A 183 2.45 38.41 5.21
CA ILE A 183 1.81 37.09 5.05
C ILE A 183 0.70 36.81 6.06
N GLN A 184 0.36 37.80 6.89
CA GLN A 184 -0.61 37.70 7.99
C GLN A 184 -0.19 36.70 9.08
N SER A 185 -0.91 36.69 10.20
CA SER A 185 -0.69 35.72 11.29
C SER A 185 -1.16 34.33 10.90
N SER A 186 -0.55 33.30 11.49
CA SER A 186 -0.93 31.91 11.26
C SER A 186 -2.43 31.70 11.55
N GLY A 187 -3.12 31.05 10.62
CA GLY A 187 -4.56 30.75 10.69
C GLY A 187 -5.48 31.94 10.39
N HIS A 188 -4.92 33.10 10.03
CA HIS A 188 -5.67 34.32 9.70
C HIS A 188 -5.38 34.79 8.28
N GLU A 189 -4.73 33.96 7.47
CA GLU A 189 -4.39 34.24 6.08
C GLU A 189 -5.63 34.23 5.18
N SER A 190 -5.74 35.23 4.31
CA SER A 190 -6.72 35.22 3.20
C SER A 190 -6.51 34.01 2.27
N ASP A 191 -7.55 33.61 1.54
CA ASP A 191 -7.47 32.47 0.60
C ASP A 191 -6.36 32.66 -0.46
N LEU A 192 -6.18 33.89 -0.97
CA LEU A 192 -5.10 34.23 -1.89
C LEU A 192 -3.73 34.01 -1.25
N MET A 193 -3.56 34.44 0.00
CA MET A 193 -2.30 34.26 0.73
C MET A 193 -2.04 32.78 1.05
N GLN A 194 -3.06 32.04 1.46
CA GLN A 194 -2.95 30.59 1.67
C GLN A 194 -2.51 29.87 0.39
N ASN A 195 -3.05 30.26 -0.77
CA ASN A 195 -2.67 29.68 -2.06
C ASN A 195 -1.24 30.06 -2.46
N ALA A 196 -0.80 31.29 -2.20
CA ALA A 196 0.58 31.70 -2.44
C ALA A 196 1.59 30.94 -1.56
N LEU A 197 1.30 30.84 -0.26
CA LEU A 197 2.13 30.08 0.69
C LEU A 197 2.11 28.58 0.38
N PHE A 198 0.95 28.02 0.02
CA PHE A 198 0.86 26.63 -0.41
C PHE A 198 1.70 26.35 -1.65
N ALA A 199 1.65 27.24 -2.65
CA ALA A 199 2.47 27.07 -3.86
C ALA A 199 3.98 27.05 -3.56
N LEU A 200 4.44 27.81 -2.56
CA LEU A 200 5.82 27.73 -2.09
C LEU A 200 6.08 26.42 -1.34
N GLY A 201 5.19 26.05 -0.42
CA GLY A 201 5.33 24.87 0.42
C GLY A 201 5.27 23.55 -0.37
N SER A 202 4.40 23.45 -1.38
CA SER A 202 4.21 22.24 -2.19
C SER A 202 5.45 21.93 -3.02
N VAL A 203 6.03 22.93 -3.69
CA VAL A 203 7.27 22.79 -4.48
C VAL A 203 8.47 22.39 -3.62
N TRP A 204 8.45 22.77 -2.34
CA TRP A 204 9.50 22.41 -1.40
C TRP A 204 9.24 21.12 -0.64
N PHE A 205 8.05 20.54 -0.76
CA PHE A 205 7.67 19.34 -0.04
C PHE A 205 8.64 18.18 -0.29
N TYR A 206 9.00 17.91 -1.55
CA TYR A 206 9.97 16.86 -1.90
C TYR A 206 11.43 17.30 -1.83
N LYS A 207 11.70 18.57 -1.48
CA LYS A 207 13.05 19.10 -1.31
C LYS A 207 13.55 19.08 0.13
N VAL A 208 12.65 18.96 1.11
CA VAL A 208 13.04 18.79 2.52
C VAL A 208 13.50 17.35 2.78
N SER A 209 14.02 17.09 3.98
CA SER A 209 14.43 15.75 4.38
C SER A 209 13.24 14.79 4.42
N PHE A 210 13.49 13.48 4.36
CA PHE A 210 12.41 12.49 4.50
C PHE A 210 11.81 12.53 5.90
N GLU A 211 12.62 12.80 6.92
CA GLU A 211 12.21 12.94 8.31
C GLU A 211 11.23 14.12 8.50
N ASP A 212 11.51 15.26 7.86
CA ASP A 212 10.60 16.41 7.88
C ASP A 212 9.27 16.08 7.17
N ARG A 213 9.31 15.41 6.01
CA ARG A 213 8.10 14.95 5.32
C ARG A 213 7.31 13.96 6.17
N GLN A 214 7.98 13.01 6.81
CA GLN A 214 7.36 12.03 7.69
C GLN A 214 6.65 12.71 8.86
N SER A 215 7.23 13.76 9.46
CA SER A 215 6.55 14.55 10.50
C SER A 215 5.27 15.24 9.99
N MET A 216 5.29 15.73 8.73
CA MET A 216 4.09 16.28 8.09
C MET A 216 3.03 15.20 7.88
N PHE A 217 3.39 14.03 7.35
CA PHE A 217 2.47 12.90 7.19
C PHE A 217 1.93 12.39 8.53
N HIS A 218 2.76 12.34 9.56
CA HIS A 218 2.35 11.96 10.91
C HIS A 218 1.26 12.91 11.44
N SER A 219 1.46 14.22 11.26
CA SER A 219 0.46 15.24 11.65
C SER A 219 -0.87 15.04 10.92
N VAL A 220 -0.82 14.70 9.62
CA VAL A 220 -2.03 14.36 8.84
C VAL A 220 -2.72 13.13 9.40
N ILE A 221 -1.99 12.05 9.67
CA ILE A 221 -2.55 10.80 10.20
C ILE A 221 -3.21 11.04 11.56
N GLN A 222 -2.60 11.84 12.45
CA GLN A 222 -3.18 12.15 13.76
C GLN A 222 -4.55 12.80 13.62
N GLU A 223 -4.69 13.79 12.73
CA GLU A 223 -5.97 14.45 12.47
C GLU A 223 -7.00 13.50 11.87
N ILE A 224 -6.59 12.67 10.90
CA ILE A 224 -7.49 11.69 10.29
C ILE A 224 -7.92 10.59 11.27
N ASN A 225 -7.05 10.18 12.18
CA ASN A 225 -7.42 9.25 13.25
C ASN A 225 -8.41 9.88 14.23
N HIS A 226 -8.32 11.20 14.45
CA HIS A 226 -9.29 11.90 15.28
C HIS A 226 -10.69 11.92 14.65
N SER A 227 -10.79 12.18 13.34
CA SER A 227 -12.08 12.27 12.64
C SER A 227 -12.63 10.92 12.16
N HIS A 228 -11.77 10.02 11.69
CA HIS A 228 -12.14 8.77 10.99
C HIS A 228 -11.55 7.50 11.62
N GLY A 229 -10.98 7.59 12.83
CA GLY A 229 -10.19 6.52 13.46
C GLY A 229 -10.90 5.16 13.55
N ASN A 230 -12.21 5.14 13.85
CA ASN A 230 -12.97 3.88 13.93
C ASN A 230 -12.94 3.07 12.62
N PHE A 231 -12.99 3.74 11.47
CA PHE A 231 -12.90 3.10 10.18
C PHE A 231 -11.46 2.71 9.86
N ILE A 232 -10.54 3.65 9.99
CA ILE A 232 -9.12 3.47 9.68
C ILE A 232 -8.52 2.32 10.50
N ASP A 233 -8.73 2.28 11.82
CA ASP A 233 -8.15 1.26 12.68
C ASP A 233 -8.54 -0.14 12.21
N GLY A 234 -9.82 -0.33 11.90
CA GLY A 234 -10.31 -1.60 11.38
C GLY A 234 -9.82 -1.90 9.97
N TYR A 235 -9.66 -0.87 9.14
CA TYR A 235 -9.13 -0.98 7.78
C TYR A 235 -7.67 -1.43 7.78
N VAL A 236 -6.82 -0.74 8.54
CA VAL A 236 -5.38 -1.03 8.68
C VAL A 236 -5.17 -2.42 9.29
N LYS A 237 -5.90 -2.80 10.35
CA LYS A 237 -5.80 -4.15 10.94
C LYS A 237 -6.16 -5.27 9.97
N ASN A 238 -7.20 -5.06 9.15
CA ASN A 238 -7.56 -6.03 8.11
C ASN A 238 -6.46 -6.13 7.05
N LEU A 239 -5.92 -4.99 6.62
CA LEU A 239 -4.83 -4.94 5.63
C LEU A 239 -3.54 -5.58 6.17
N GLU A 240 -3.22 -5.36 7.44
CA GLU A 240 -2.11 -5.99 8.16
C GLU A 240 -2.26 -7.51 8.16
N PHE A 241 -3.42 -8.02 8.58
CA PHE A 241 -3.71 -9.46 8.60
C PHE A 241 -3.55 -10.07 7.20
N ILE A 242 -4.12 -9.44 6.18
CA ILE A 242 -4.03 -9.92 4.79
C ILE A 242 -2.57 -9.89 4.31
N SER A 243 -1.83 -8.82 4.60
CA SER A 243 -0.43 -8.68 4.19
C SER A 243 0.46 -9.74 4.84
N ALA A 244 0.28 -9.99 6.14
CA ALA A 244 0.98 -11.05 6.86
C ALA A 244 0.64 -12.44 6.29
N PHE A 245 -0.64 -12.69 6.01
CA PHE A 245 -1.10 -13.94 5.40
C PHE A 245 -0.47 -14.17 4.02
N ILE A 246 -0.51 -13.16 3.15
CA ILE A 246 0.08 -13.20 1.80
C ILE A 246 1.58 -13.51 1.87
N ASN A 247 2.29 -12.94 2.85
CA ASN A 247 3.73 -13.12 2.97
C ASN A 247 4.13 -14.57 3.31
N GLN A 248 3.23 -15.34 3.94
CA GLN A 248 3.43 -16.74 4.31
C GLN A 248 2.81 -17.74 3.32
N ALA A 249 2.07 -17.26 2.32
CA ALA A 249 1.32 -18.10 1.40
C ALA A 249 2.18 -18.72 0.28
N GLU A 250 1.85 -19.96 -0.12
CA GLU A 250 2.50 -20.62 -1.27
C GLU A 250 2.17 -19.89 -2.59
N ASN A 251 0.95 -19.34 -2.72
CA ASN A 251 0.47 -18.59 -3.89
C ASN A 251 0.63 -17.05 -3.76
N LYS A 252 1.68 -16.56 -3.11
CA LYS A 252 1.88 -15.12 -2.81
C LYS A 252 1.57 -14.18 -3.99
N GLU A 253 2.12 -14.45 -5.18
CA GLU A 253 1.96 -13.60 -6.37
C GLU A 253 0.49 -13.46 -6.81
N LEU A 254 -0.27 -14.55 -6.78
CA LEU A 254 -1.69 -14.55 -7.13
C LEU A 254 -2.49 -13.66 -6.17
N TYR A 255 -2.22 -13.76 -4.88
CA TYR A 255 -2.93 -12.99 -3.87
C TYR A 255 -2.57 -11.50 -3.93
N VAL A 256 -1.29 -11.15 -4.13
CA VAL A 256 -0.87 -9.76 -4.36
C VAL A 256 -1.59 -9.16 -5.57
N LYS A 257 -1.64 -9.91 -6.68
CA LYS A 257 -2.35 -9.45 -7.88
C LYS A 257 -3.85 -9.26 -7.62
N PHE A 258 -4.46 -10.16 -6.86
CA PHE A 258 -5.87 -10.07 -6.49
C PHE A 258 -6.15 -8.81 -5.66
N ILE A 259 -5.45 -8.60 -4.54
CA ILE A 259 -5.69 -7.41 -3.70
C ILE A 259 -5.42 -6.11 -4.44
N LYS A 260 -4.35 -6.01 -5.23
CA LYS A 260 -4.05 -4.83 -6.06
C LYS A 260 -5.20 -4.50 -7.02
N SER A 261 -5.89 -5.51 -7.54
CA SER A 261 -7.05 -5.30 -8.43
C SER A 261 -8.32 -4.83 -7.72
N GLN A 262 -8.40 -4.98 -6.39
CA GLN A 262 -9.57 -4.61 -5.59
C GLN A 262 -9.42 -3.22 -4.94
N LEU A 263 -8.19 -2.74 -4.75
CA LEU A 263 -7.93 -1.43 -4.16
C LEU A 263 -8.31 -0.30 -5.12
N SER A 264 -9.08 0.66 -4.63
CA SER A 264 -9.33 1.91 -5.35
C SER A 264 -8.12 2.85 -5.28
N ASN A 265 -8.07 3.82 -6.20
CA ASN A 265 -7.04 4.87 -6.18
C ASN A 265 -7.01 5.63 -4.84
N TYR A 266 -8.17 5.89 -4.24
CA TYR A 266 -8.27 6.59 -2.95
C TYR A 266 -7.74 5.74 -1.79
N GLU A 267 -8.04 4.44 -1.79
CA GLU A 267 -7.48 3.51 -0.80
C GLU A 267 -5.95 3.42 -0.89
N MET A 268 -5.39 3.37 -2.11
CA MET A 268 -3.94 3.38 -2.29
C MET A 268 -3.29 4.66 -1.72
N VAL A 269 -3.95 5.81 -1.87
CA VAL A 269 -3.46 7.08 -1.31
C VAL A 269 -3.56 7.09 0.22
N VAL A 270 -4.63 6.55 0.80
CA VAL A 270 -4.72 6.36 2.25
C VAL A 270 -3.58 5.47 2.74
N ILE A 271 -3.40 4.30 2.12
CA ILE A 271 -2.31 3.36 2.48
C ILE A 271 -0.94 4.05 2.37
N TYR A 272 -0.72 4.86 1.33
CA TYR A 272 0.51 5.62 1.15
C TYR A 272 0.75 6.59 2.32
N HIS A 273 -0.22 7.44 2.66
CA HIS A 273 -0.07 8.40 3.76
C HIS A 273 0.25 7.69 5.08
N TYR A 274 -0.48 6.62 5.37
CA TYR A 274 -0.24 5.81 6.56
C TYR A 274 1.14 5.14 6.56
N ALA A 275 1.61 4.65 5.41
CA ALA A 275 2.96 4.10 5.29
C ALA A 275 4.04 5.15 5.55
N MET A 276 3.81 6.39 5.12
CA MET A 276 4.81 7.46 5.26
C MET A 276 4.84 8.09 6.66
N GLY A 277 3.69 8.23 7.33
CA GLY A 277 3.60 8.95 8.61
C GLY A 277 3.45 8.07 9.86
N SER A 278 3.28 6.76 9.73
CA SER A 278 3.14 5.88 10.89
C SER A 278 4.49 5.49 11.50
N ASP A 279 4.55 5.49 12.83
CA ASP A 279 5.72 5.02 13.59
C ASP A 279 5.87 3.49 13.56
N ASN A 280 4.82 2.75 13.17
CA ASN A 280 4.82 1.28 13.18
C ASN A 280 5.44 0.72 11.89
N SER A 281 6.78 0.79 11.82
CA SER A 281 7.52 0.53 10.58
C SER A 281 7.33 -0.88 10.00
N ASP A 282 7.13 -1.92 10.82
CA ASP A 282 7.18 -3.32 10.35
C ASP A 282 5.97 -3.72 9.48
N ILE A 283 4.77 -3.25 9.85
CA ILE A 283 3.54 -3.52 9.09
C ILE A 283 3.62 -2.82 7.72
N TYR A 284 3.98 -1.54 7.73
CA TYR A 284 4.05 -0.76 6.50
C TYR A 284 5.22 -1.17 5.61
N LYS A 285 6.35 -1.63 6.17
CA LYS A 285 7.41 -2.32 5.41
C LYS A 285 6.88 -3.53 4.66
N THR A 286 6.01 -4.34 5.29
CA THR A 286 5.39 -5.50 4.63
C THR A 286 4.45 -5.08 3.52
N ILE A 287 3.57 -4.10 3.77
CA ILE A 287 2.62 -3.55 2.79
C ILE A 287 3.37 -2.96 1.58
N VAL A 288 4.46 -2.23 1.82
CA VAL A 288 5.33 -1.63 0.80
C VAL A 288 6.09 -2.71 0.03
N ALA A 289 6.61 -3.74 0.71
CA ALA A 289 7.29 -4.86 0.04
C ALA A 289 6.35 -5.70 -0.85
N LEU A 290 5.07 -5.74 -0.52
CA LEU A 290 4.02 -6.34 -1.37
C LEU A 290 3.57 -5.39 -2.50
N GLY A 291 4.06 -4.15 -2.52
CA GLY A 291 3.71 -3.12 -3.49
C GLY A 291 2.28 -2.59 -3.34
N LEU A 292 1.65 -2.74 -2.18
CA LEU A 292 0.24 -2.35 -1.98
C LEU A 292 0.06 -0.84 -1.76
N ALA A 293 1.14 -0.13 -1.43
CA ALA A 293 1.17 1.32 -1.31
C ALA A 293 1.59 2.02 -2.62
N GLU A 294 1.84 1.29 -3.71
CA GLU A 294 2.41 1.84 -4.95
C GLU A 294 1.45 2.78 -5.68
N VAL A 295 1.51 4.07 -5.34
CA VAL A 295 0.89 5.20 -6.04
C VAL A 295 1.64 5.52 -7.34
N THR A 296 1.69 4.57 -8.26
CA THR A 296 2.51 4.67 -9.49
C THR A 296 1.75 5.23 -10.69
N THR A 297 0.42 5.19 -10.67
CA THR A 297 -0.39 5.72 -11.79
C THR A 297 -0.45 7.24 -11.73
N ALA A 298 -0.64 7.88 -12.90
CA ALA A 298 -0.83 9.33 -12.95
C ALA A 298 -2.06 9.77 -12.14
N GLU A 299 -3.13 8.99 -12.16
CA GLU A 299 -4.36 9.28 -11.40
C GLU A 299 -4.12 9.27 -9.90
N THR A 300 -3.40 8.27 -9.37
CA THR A 300 -3.08 8.21 -7.93
C THR A 300 -2.10 9.29 -7.52
N ARG A 301 -1.08 9.59 -8.34
CA ARG A 301 -0.10 10.62 -8.02
C ARG A 301 -0.73 12.01 -8.04
N ALA A 302 -1.73 12.26 -8.89
CA ALA A 302 -2.44 13.54 -8.94
C ALA A 302 -3.22 13.84 -7.65
N LEU A 303 -3.41 12.83 -6.79
CA LEU A 303 -4.00 12.98 -5.46
C LEU A 303 -2.96 13.29 -4.37
N LEU A 304 -1.67 13.37 -4.71
CA LEU A 304 -0.59 13.74 -3.80
C LEU A 304 -0.17 15.20 -4.03
N VAL A 305 0.54 15.76 -3.07
CA VAL A 305 1.04 17.15 -3.15
C VAL A 305 2.00 17.29 -4.31
N ASP A 306 1.81 18.34 -5.11
CA ASP A 306 2.69 18.72 -6.23
C ASP A 306 2.85 17.67 -7.35
N PHE A 307 1.98 16.65 -7.39
CA PHE A 307 2.00 15.60 -8.41
C PHE A 307 3.40 14.95 -8.58
N PRO A 308 3.91 14.26 -7.54
CA PRO A 308 5.29 13.80 -7.48
C PRO A 308 5.64 12.90 -8.65
N SER A 309 6.90 12.94 -9.07
CA SER A 309 7.50 11.98 -9.99
C SER A 309 7.51 10.57 -9.40
N THR A 310 7.64 9.56 -10.27
CA THR A 310 7.79 8.17 -9.82
C THR A 310 9.08 7.96 -9.01
N ASP A 311 10.11 8.77 -9.29
CA ASP A 311 11.39 8.69 -8.61
C ASP A 311 11.33 9.26 -7.19
N GLU A 312 10.59 10.34 -6.97
CA GLU A 312 10.33 10.88 -5.62
C GLU A 312 9.56 9.88 -4.76
N ILE A 313 8.51 9.26 -5.32
CA ILE A 313 7.74 8.21 -4.64
C ILE A 313 8.63 7.01 -4.30
N LYS A 314 9.49 6.59 -5.25
CA LYS A 314 10.42 5.49 -5.01
C LYS A 314 11.43 5.83 -3.93
N SER A 315 11.96 7.06 -3.94
CA SER A 315 12.87 7.55 -2.90
C SER A 315 12.22 7.50 -1.51
N ASP A 316 10.96 7.91 -1.39
CA ASP A 316 10.21 7.82 -0.12
C ASP A 316 10.09 6.35 0.36
N PHE A 317 9.78 5.42 -0.54
CA PHE A 317 9.74 4.00 -0.18
C PHE A 317 11.09 3.39 0.19
N ASP A 318 12.16 3.83 -0.47
CA ASP A 318 13.50 3.33 -0.18
C ASP A 318 13.98 3.86 1.19
N ASN A 319 13.73 5.14 1.50
CA ASN A 319 13.99 5.70 2.84
C ASN A 319 13.20 4.96 3.94
N LEU A 320 11.94 4.62 3.70
CA LEU A 320 11.11 3.88 4.66
C LEU A 320 11.60 2.44 4.93
N LYS A 321 12.30 1.82 3.97
CA LYS A 321 12.91 0.50 4.19
C LYS A 321 14.19 0.57 5.02
N GLU A 322 14.87 1.72 4.97
CA GLU A 322 16.13 1.97 5.68
C GLU A 322 15.92 2.48 7.11
N SER A 323 14.79 3.15 7.39
CA SER A 323 14.34 3.56 8.74
C SER A 323 13.88 2.39 9.60
#